data_AF-A0A924S3H0-F1
#
_entry.id   AF-A0A924S3H0-F1
#
_cell.length_a   1.000
_cell.length_b   1.000
_cell.length_c   1.000
_cell.angle_alpha   90.00
_cell.angle_beta   90.00
_cell.angle_gamma   90.00
#
_symmetry.space_group_name_H-M   'P 1'
#
loop_
_entity.id
_entity.type
_entity.pdbx_description
1 polymer ?
#
loop_
_entity_poly.entity_id
_entity_poly.type
_entity_poly.pdbx_seq_one_letter_code
_entity_poly.pdbx_strand_id
1 'polypeptide(L)'
;MRYWLGELQSLVNHMEDRGWDAWARDHARSVIDFFSHTARQHHIDVDRQVCPLITGRGDASIELSVDRLRQDQGWLEENWREVLAQLQPVAEGFGGYDIDMLRHASDVYAALLLEHLALEQSAVFPAARASAHTQLQAMEMRRSGAHLSAAA
;
A
#
# COMPACT_ATOMS: atom_id res chain seq x y z
N MET A 1 5.75 2.76 3.21
CA MET A 1 6.01 1.81 2.10
C MET A 1 7.31 2.12 1.36
N ARG A 2 7.55 3.33 0.82
CA ARG A 2 8.81 3.63 0.09
C ARG A 2 10.11 3.31 0.86
N TYR A 3 10.15 3.62 2.16
CA TYR A 3 11.28 3.24 3.03
C TYR A 3 11.55 1.72 2.98
N TRP A 4 10.52 0.92 3.26
CA TRP A 4 10.62 -0.54 3.26
C TRP A 4 10.91 -1.15 1.89
N LEU A 5 10.55 -0.45 0.81
CA LEU A 5 10.97 -0.86 -0.53
C LEU A 5 12.48 -0.69 -0.72
N GLY A 6 13.06 0.38 -0.18
CA GLY A 6 14.51 0.57 -0.12
C GLY A 6 15.21 -0.48 0.76
N GLU A 7 14.57 -0.88 1.88
CA GLU A 7 15.07 -1.98 2.72
C GLU A 7 15.06 -3.31 1.97
N LEU A 8 13.99 -3.62 1.22
CA LEU A 8 13.93 -4.80 0.37
C LEU A 8 15.06 -4.80 -0.67
N GLN A 9 15.27 -3.69 -1.38
CA GLN A 9 16.34 -3.59 -2.38
C GLN A 9 17.74 -3.73 -1.76
N SER A 10 17.96 -3.12 -0.59
CA SER A 10 19.22 -3.22 0.15
C SER A 10 19.48 -4.66 0.60
N LEU A 11 18.44 -5.36 1.06
CA LEU A 11 18.51 -6.77 1.41
C LEU A 11 18.88 -7.65 0.21
N VAL A 12 18.23 -7.46 -0.94
CA VAL A 12 18.53 -8.23 -2.17
C VAL A 12 19.99 -8.02 -2.59
N ASN A 13 20.47 -6.77 -2.61
CA ASN A 13 21.85 -6.47 -2.96
C ASN A 13 22.85 -7.10 -1.98
N HIS A 14 22.58 -7.01 -0.67
CA HIS A 14 23.43 -7.65 0.34
C HIS A 14 23.45 -9.17 0.16
N MET A 15 22.31 -9.80 -0.12
CA MET A 15 22.24 -11.25 -0.33
C MET A 15 23.00 -11.73 -1.57
N GLU A 16 23.06 -10.93 -2.62
CA GLU A 16 23.89 -11.21 -3.80
C GLU A 16 25.39 -11.13 -3.46
N ASP A 17 25.81 -10.11 -2.71
CA ASP A 17 27.22 -9.87 -2.41
C ASP A 17 27.78 -10.75 -1.28
N ARG A 18 26.96 -11.02 -0.26
CA ARG A 18 27.39 -11.55 1.05
C ARG A 18 26.65 -12.83 1.46
N GLY A 19 25.59 -13.19 0.75
CA GLY A 19 24.71 -14.28 1.13
C GLY A 19 23.78 -13.93 2.30
N TRP A 20 23.29 -14.95 2.98
CA TRP A 20 22.18 -14.86 3.94
C TRP A 20 22.66 -14.86 5.41
N ASP A 21 23.63 -14.00 5.72
CA ASP A 21 24.17 -13.89 7.08
C ASP A 21 23.14 -13.41 8.14
N ALA A 22 23.56 -13.27 9.40
CA ALA A 22 22.66 -12.86 10.48
C ALA A 22 21.90 -11.55 10.18
N TRP A 23 22.55 -10.59 9.52
CA TRP A 23 21.94 -9.34 9.12
C TRP A 23 20.82 -9.56 8.09
N ALA A 24 21.09 -10.37 7.07
CA ALA A 24 20.11 -10.69 6.02
C ALA A 24 18.88 -11.40 6.60
N ARG A 25 19.08 -12.33 7.56
CA ARG A 25 17.96 -13.04 8.21
C ARG A 25 17.06 -12.11 9.00
N ASP A 26 17.65 -11.21 9.78
CA ASP A 26 16.87 -10.26 10.59
C ASP A 26 16.15 -9.22 9.70
N HIS A 27 16.81 -8.74 8.65
CA HIS A 27 16.18 -7.82 7.69
C HIS A 27 15.07 -8.50 6.89
N ALA A 28 15.26 -9.76 6.47
CA ALA A 28 14.22 -10.53 5.79
C ALA A 28 12.97 -10.63 6.66
N ARG A 29 13.11 -10.91 7.97
CA ARG A 29 11.96 -10.94 8.90
C ARG A 29 11.24 -9.60 8.95
N SER A 30 11.98 -8.50 9.08
CA SER A 30 11.39 -7.16 9.15
C SER A 30 10.68 -6.76 7.86
N VAL A 31 11.29 -7.04 6.70
CA VAL A 31 10.70 -6.80 5.38
C VAL A 31 9.43 -7.64 5.20
N ILE A 32 9.49 -8.94 5.57
CA ILE A 32 8.35 -9.84 5.50
C ILE A 32 7.21 -9.35 6.38
N ASP A 33 7.49 -8.99 7.63
CA ASP A 33 6.48 -8.54 8.57
C ASP A 33 5.79 -7.26 8.09
N PHE A 34 6.56 -6.30 7.59
CA PHE A 34 6.00 -5.06 7.07
C PHE A 34 5.07 -5.30 5.87
N PHE A 35 5.53 -6.00 4.83
CA PHE A 35 4.74 -6.15 3.60
C PHE A 35 3.58 -7.14 3.76
N SER A 36 3.74 -8.17 4.59
CA SER A 36 2.68 -9.16 4.82
C SER A 36 1.57 -8.64 5.74
N HIS A 37 1.88 -7.73 6.67
CA HIS A 37 0.92 -7.22 7.64
C HIS A 37 0.62 -5.73 7.46
N THR A 38 1.61 -4.86 7.64
CA THR A 38 1.37 -3.41 7.67
C THR A 38 0.94 -2.86 6.31
N ALA A 39 1.61 -3.29 5.23
CA ALA A 39 1.26 -2.82 3.90
C ALA A 39 -0.09 -3.36 3.43
N ARG A 40 -0.36 -4.65 3.68
CA ARG A 40 -1.67 -5.27 3.42
C ARG A 40 -2.78 -4.55 4.17
N GLN A 41 -2.61 -4.28 5.47
CA GLN A 41 -3.61 -3.59 6.27
C GLN A 41 -3.88 -2.17 5.75
N HIS A 42 -2.84 -1.45 5.32
CA HIS A 42 -3.01 -0.14 4.70
C HIS A 42 -3.93 -0.20 3.48
N HIS A 43 -3.72 -1.15 2.55
CA HIS A 43 -4.58 -1.29 1.38
C HIS A 43 -6.04 -1.59 1.76
N ILE A 44 -6.25 -2.45 2.76
CA ILE A 44 -7.59 -2.75 3.30
C ILE A 44 -8.25 -1.48 3.87
N ASP A 45 -7.49 -0.67 4.61
CA ASP A 45 -8.01 0.56 5.20
C ASP A 45 -8.35 1.60 4.12
N VAL A 46 -7.50 1.72 3.08
CA VAL A 46 -7.79 2.58 1.93
C VAL A 46 -9.09 2.15 1.24
N ASP A 47 -9.26 0.86 0.95
CA ASP A 47 -10.48 0.37 0.30
C ASP A 47 -11.74 0.54 1.17
N ARG A 48 -11.65 0.26 2.47
CA ARG A 48 -12.81 0.30 3.38
C ARG A 48 -13.18 1.70 3.87
N GLN A 49 -12.20 2.60 3.99
CA GLN A 49 -12.39 3.89 4.65
C GLN A 49 -12.26 5.07 3.68
N VAL A 50 -11.36 4.97 2.68
CA VAL A 50 -11.05 6.09 1.78
C VAL A 50 -11.89 6.02 0.51
N CYS A 51 -11.92 4.87 -0.18
CA CYS A 51 -12.66 4.72 -1.43
C CYS A 51 -14.15 5.09 -1.32
N PRO A 52 -14.90 4.72 -0.25
CA PRO A 52 -16.32 5.08 -0.13
C PRO A 52 -16.57 6.59 -0.01
N LEU A 53 -15.54 7.37 0.35
CA LEU A 53 -15.69 8.82 0.41
C LEU A 53 -15.77 9.44 -0.98
N ILE A 54 -15.33 8.77 -2.04
CA ILE A 54 -15.14 9.37 -3.37
C ILE A 54 -15.88 8.63 -4.49
N THR A 55 -16.24 7.36 -4.31
CA THR A 55 -17.04 6.59 -5.27
C THR A 55 -18.54 6.95 -5.19
N GLY A 56 -19.27 6.67 -6.25
CA GLY A 56 -20.71 6.94 -6.39
C GLY A 56 -21.06 8.42 -6.58
N ARG A 57 -20.07 9.28 -6.88
CA ARG A 57 -20.25 10.75 -7.00
C ARG A 57 -20.39 11.25 -8.44
N GLY A 58 -20.29 10.35 -9.42
CA GLY A 58 -20.45 10.67 -10.85
C GLY A 58 -19.19 11.18 -11.54
N ASP A 59 -18.03 11.15 -10.89
CA ASP A 59 -16.73 11.45 -11.52
C ASP A 59 -16.11 10.16 -12.08
N ALA A 60 -16.28 9.94 -13.38
CA ALA A 60 -15.79 8.74 -14.05
C ALA A 60 -14.25 8.57 -13.97
N SER A 61 -13.48 9.67 -13.86
CA SER A 61 -12.02 9.58 -13.72
C SER A 61 -11.62 9.04 -12.35
N ILE A 62 -12.37 9.40 -11.31
CA ILE A 62 -12.15 8.89 -9.96
C ILE A 62 -12.59 7.44 -9.84
N GLU A 63 -13.73 7.06 -10.41
CA GLU A 63 -14.17 5.65 -10.44
C GLU A 63 -13.11 4.76 -11.10
N LEU A 64 -12.61 5.17 -12.27
CA LEU A 64 -11.54 4.44 -12.97
C LEU A 64 -10.26 4.33 -12.13
N SER A 65 -9.91 5.40 -11.39
CA SER A 65 -8.73 5.40 -10.52
C SER A 65 -8.90 4.43 -9.35
N VAL A 66 -10.10 4.35 -8.76
CA VAL A 66 -10.39 3.40 -7.66
C VAL A 66 -10.40 1.96 -8.16
N ASP A 67 -10.97 1.71 -9.34
CA ASP A 67 -10.95 0.36 -9.94
C ASP A 67 -9.53 -0.09 -10.26
N ARG A 68 -8.70 0.79 -10.83
CA ARG A 68 -7.26 0.52 -11.02
C ARG A 68 -6.57 0.23 -9.69
N LEU A 69 -6.83 1.03 -8.65
CA LEU A 69 -6.22 0.85 -7.33
C LEU A 69 -6.49 -0.55 -6.77
N ARG A 70 -7.74 -1.02 -6.85
CA ARG A 70 -8.14 -2.36 -6.39
C ARG A 70 -7.50 -3.48 -7.22
N GLN A 71 -7.41 -3.29 -8.53
CA GLN A 71 -6.73 -4.23 -9.40
C GLN A 71 -5.24 -4.33 -9.03
N ASP A 72 -4.57 -3.19 -8.86
CA ASP A 72 -3.17 -3.12 -8.46
C ASP A 72 -2.94 -3.82 -7.11
N GLN A 73 -3.86 -3.68 -6.14
CA GLN A 73 -3.78 -4.39 -4.85
C GLN A 73 -3.77 -5.91 -5.03
N GLY A 74 -4.63 -6.46 -5.90
CA GLY A 74 -4.65 -7.88 -6.19
C GLY A 74 -3.32 -8.37 -6.80
N TRP A 75 -2.76 -7.61 -7.74
CA TRP A 75 -1.45 -7.91 -8.33
C TRP A 75 -0.30 -7.75 -7.34
N LEU A 76 -0.35 -6.76 -6.44
CA LEU A 76 0.62 -6.60 -5.37
C LEU A 76 0.62 -7.81 -4.42
N GLU A 77 -0.54 -8.38 -4.12
CA GLU A 77 -0.63 -9.59 -3.30
C GLU A 77 -0.07 -10.85 -4.00
N GLU A 78 -0.22 -10.96 -5.32
CA GLU A 78 0.40 -12.04 -6.12
C GLU A 78 1.92 -11.85 -6.18
N ASN A 79 2.39 -10.68 -6.62
CA ASN A 79 3.81 -10.39 -6.76
C ASN A 79 4.55 -10.51 -5.40
N TRP A 80 3.89 -10.11 -4.31
CA TRP A 80 4.47 -10.29 -2.98
C TRP A 80 4.65 -11.76 -2.59
N ARG A 81 3.78 -12.68 -3.02
CA ARG A 81 3.95 -14.11 -2.74
C ARG A 81 5.21 -14.68 -3.39
N GLU A 82 5.56 -14.20 -4.58
CA GLU A 82 6.80 -14.59 -5.25
C GLU A 82 8.05 -14.09 -4.51
N VAL A 83 8.04 -12.83 -4.04
CA VAL A 83 9.12 -12.29 -3.19
C VAL A 83 9.20 -13.06 -1.87
N LEU A 84 8.06 -13.29 -1.22
CA LEU A 84 7.98 -13.99 0.06
C LEU A 84 8.52 -15.42 -0.04
N ALA A 85 8.23 -16.14 -1.11
CA ALA A 85 8.73 -17.50 -1.32
C ALA A 85 10.27 -17.57 -1.29
N GLN A 86 10.95 -16.50 -1.70
CA GLN A 86 12.41 -16.42 -1.68
C GLN A 86 12.98 -15.88 -0.36
N LEU A 87 12.27 -14.96 0.30
CA LEU A 87 12.73 -14.40 1.58
C LEU A 87 12.44 -15.30 2.78
N GLN A 88 11.40 -16.14 2.72
CA GLN A 88 10.98 -16.96 3.85
C GLN A 88 12.09 -17.93 4.32
N PRO A 89 12.78 -18.69 3.42
CA PRO A 89 13.90 -19.55 3.85
C PRO A 89 15.01 -18.75 4.52
N VAL A 90 15.33 -17.56 3.99
CA VAL A 90 16.34 -16.65 4.56
C VAL A 90 15.95 -16.23 5.96
N ALA A 91 14.72 -15.77 6.18
CA ALA A 91 14.22 -15.37 7.49
C ALA A 91 14.25 -16.51 8.53
N GLU A 92 14.08 -17.76 8.07
CA GLU A 92 14.15 -18.95 8.91
C GLU A 92 15.59 -19.44 9.14
N GLY A 93 16.56 -18.87 8.42
CA GLY A 93 17.97 -19.27 8.50
C GLY A 93 18.27 -20.54 7.74
N PHE A 94 17.55 -20.78 6.65
CA PHE A 94 17.81 -21.82 5.67
C PHE A 94 18.27 -21.21 4.35
N GLY A 95 19.03 -21.99 3.58
CA GLY A 95 19.29 -21.69 2.17
C GLY A 95 18.10 -22.08 1.28
N GLY A 96 18.35 -22.22 -0.02
CA GLY A 96 17.31 -22.67 -0.97
C GLY A 96 16.47 -21.54 -1.57
N TYR A 97 16.93 -20.30 -1.47
CA TYR A 97 16.43 -19.18 -2.27
C TYR A 97 17.16 -19.14 -3.62
N ASP A 98 16.50 -18.59 -4.62
CA ASP A 98 17.09 -18.22 -5.90
C ASP A 98 17.27 -16.70 -5.92
N ILE A 99 18.53 -16.24 -5.94
CA ILE A 99 18.85 -14.80 -5.86
C ILE A 99 18.42 -14.04 -7.12
N ASP A 100 18.51 -14.67 -8.29
CA ASP A 100 18.12 -14.06 -9.56
C ASP A 100 16.60 -13.91 -9.62
N MET A 101 15.87 -14.95 -9.18
CA MET A 101 14.42 -14.89 -9.07
C MET A 101 13.96 -13.88 -8.00
N LEU A 102 14.62 -13.82 -6.85
CA LEU A 102 14.32 -12.83 -5.81
C LEU A 102 14.51 -11.40 -6.33
N ARG A 103 15.62 -11.13 -7.04
CA ARG A 103 15.87 -9.82 -7.65
C ARG A 103 14.77 -9.46 -8.63
N HIS A 104 14.46 -10.36 -9.56
CA HIS A 104 13.43 -10.12 -10.56
C HIS A 104 12.05 -9.87 -9.92
N ALA A 105 11.63 -10.73 -9.00
CA ALA A 105 10.35 -10.58 -8.30
C ALA A 105 10.29 -9.27 -7.50
N SER A 106 11.40 -8.87 -6.86
CA SER A 106 11.49 -7.61 -6.11
C SER A 106 11.37 -6.39 -7.02
N ASP A 107 11.98 -6.41 -8.20
CA ASP A 107 11.89 -5.31 -9.18
C ASP A 107 10.48 -5.17 -9.74
N VAL A 108 9.83 -6.29 -10.09
CA VAL A 108 8.43 -6.31 -10.57
C VAL A 108 7.48 -5.79 -9.49
N TYR A 109 7.65 -6.26 -8.25
CA TYR A 109 6.87 -5.77 -7.12
C TYR A 109 7.08 -4.27 -6.87
N ALA A 110 8.35 -3.81 -6.91
CA ALA A 110 8.72 -2.42 -6.70
C ALA A 110 8.09 -1.49 -7.73
N ALA A 111 8.14 -1.85 -9.02
CA ALA A 111 7.57 -1.06 -10.10
C ALA A 111 6.06 -0.83 -9.88
N LEU A 112 5.31 -1.91 -9.65
CA LEU A 112 3.87 -1.82 -9.41
C LEU A 112 3.55 -1.02 -8.14
N LEU A 113 4.27 -1.25 -7.04
CA LEU A 113 4.01 -0.55 -5.78
C LEU A 113 4.26 0.97 -5.91
N LEU A 114 5.29 1.37 -6.66
CA LEU A 114 5.58 2.79 -6.88
C LEU A 114 4.50 3.48 -7.70
N GLU A 115 3.98 2.82 -8.75
CA GLU A 115 2.84 3.32 -9.53
C GLU A 115 1.57 3.40 -8.68
N HIS A 116 1.30 2.35 -7.89
CA HIS A 116 0.16 2.30 -6.96
C HIS A 116 0.19 3.48 -5.98
N LEU A 117 1.31 3.69 -5.30
CA LEU A 117 1.50 4.81 -4.38
C LEU A 117 1.39 6.17 -5.07
N ALA A 118 1.83 6.29 -6.33
CA ALA A 118 1.68 7.52 -7.09
C ALA A 118 0.19 7.83 -7.34
N LEU A 119 -0.60 6.84 -7.76
CA LEU A 119 -2.04 6.97 -7.99
C LEU A 119 -2.78 7.38 -6.70
N GLU A 120 -2.44 6.76 -5.57
CA GLU A 120 -3.00 7.15 -4.28
C GLU A 120 -2.72 8.62 -3.94
N GLN A 121 -1.47 9.04 -4.12
CA GLN A 121 -1.01 10.38 -3.77
C GLN A 121 -1.54 11.48 -4.70
N SER A 122 -1.63 11.20 -5.99
CA SER A 122 -2.02 12.20 -7.00
C SER A 122 -3.53 12.32 -7.18
N ALA A 123 -4.30 11.25 -6.94
CA ALA A 123 -5.74 11.22 -7.24
C ALA A 123 -6.61 10.86 -6.03
N VAL A 124 -6.39 9.69 -5.44
CA VAL A 124 -7.31 9.10 -4.44
C VAL A 124 -7.35 9.93 -3.15
N PHE A 125 -6.19 10.18 -2.52
CA PHE A 125 -6.15 10.92 -1.27
C PHE A 125 -6.57 12.39 -1.40
N PRO A 126 -6.16 13.14 -2.46
CA PRO A 126 -6.68 14.48 -2.70
C PRO A 126 -8.21 14.52 -2.81
N ALA A 127 -8.80 13.62 -3.61
CA ALA A 127 -10.25 13.55 -3.78
C ALA A 127 -10.97 13.23 -2.45
N ALA A 128 -10.43 12.28 -1.68
CA ALA A 128 -11.01 11.89 -0.40
C ALA A 128 -10.97 13.04 0.63
N ARG A 129 -9.86 13.79 0.69
CA ARG A 129 -9.76 14.97 1.55
C ARG A 129 -10.76 16.05 1.16
N ALA A 130 -10.92 16.33 -0.13
CA ALA A 130 -11.88 17.33 -0.61
C ALA A 130 -13.33 16.92 -0.26
N SER A 131 -13.66 15.63 -0.44
CA SER A 131 -14.96 15.08 -0.09
C SER A 131 -15.22 15.15 1.42
N ALA A 132 -14.26 14.75 2.25
CA ALA A 132 -14.38 14.80 3.70
C ALA A 132 -14.58 16.24 4.21
N HIS A 133 -13.80 17.19 3.68
CA HIS A 133 -13.96 18.61 4.02
C HIS A 133 -15.36 19.14 3.67
N THR A 134 -15.86 18.82 2.48
CA THR A 134 -17.21 19.22 2.04
C THR A 134 -18.29 18.64 2.96
N GLN A 135 -18.15 17.37 3.36
CA GLN A 135 -19.09 16.72 4.28
C GLN A 135 -19.10 17.38 5.66
N LEU A 136 -17.91 17.71 6.21
CA LEU A 136 -17.79 18.41 7.49
C LEU A 136 -18.48 19.78 7.46
N GLN A 137 -18.23 20.59 6.42
CA GLN A 137 -18.88 21.89 6.26
C GLN A 137 -20.41 21.77 6.18
N ALA A 138 -20.92 20.77 5.45
CA ALA A 138 -22.36 20.53 5.35
C ALA A 138 -22.97 20.12 6.71
N MET A 139 -22.25 19.34 7.52
CA MET A 139 -22.68 18.97 8.88
C MET A 139 -22.72 20.18 9.81
N GLU A 140 -21.71 21.04 9.77
CA GLU A 140 -21.66 22.28 10.56
C GLU A 140 -22.81 23.23 10.21
N MET A 141 -23.06 23.43 8.91
CA MET A 141 -24.18 24.26 8.44
C MET A 141 -25.54 23.71 8.91
N ARG A 142 -25.75 22.39 8.84
CA ARG A 142 -26.98 21.75 9.34
C ARG A 142 -27.16 21.96 10.84
N ARG A 143 -26.08 21.85 11.61
CA ARG A 143 -26.12 22.06 13.06
C ARG A 143 -26.45 23.52 13.42
N SER A 144 -25.82 24.49 12.76
CA SER A 144 -26.07 25.92 12.97
C SER A 144 -27.47 26.34 12.51
N GLY A 145 -27.96 25.80 11.39
CA GLY A 145 -29.32 26.04 10.91
C GLY A 145 -30.41 25.46 11.82
N ALA A 146 -30.16 24.26 12.40
CA ALA A 146 -31.07 23.66 13.38
C ALA A 146 -31.14 24.48 14.68
N HIS A 147 -30.03 25.07 15.12
CA HIS A 147 -30.01 25.96 16.30
C HIS A 147 -30.77 27.27 16.07
N LEU A 148 -30.68 27.88 14.88
CA LEU A 148 -31.43 29.10 14.55
C LEU A 148 -32.93 28.83 14.40
N SER A 149 -33.34 27.67 13.87
CA SER A 149 -34.75 27.29 13.74
C SER A 149 -35.42 26.92 15.06
N ALA A 150 -34.66 26.55 16.10
CA ALA A 150 -35.19 26.20 17.42
C ALA A 150 -35.31 27.39 18.38
N ALA A 151 -34.75 28.56 18.00
CA ALA A 151 -34.77 29.79 18.78
C ALA A 151 -35.79 30.83 18.28
N ALA A 152 -36.59 30.48 17.26
CA ALA A 152 -37.67 31.29 16.68
C ALA A 152 -39.04 30.67 17.02
#